data_AF-A0A2N2NA66-F1
#
_entry.id   AF-A0A2N2NA66-F1
#
_cell.length_a   1.000
_cell.length_b   1.000
_cell.length_c   1.000
_cell.angle_alpha   90.00
_cell.angle_beta   90.00
_cell.angle_gamma   90.00
#
_symmetry.space_group_name_H-M   'P 1'
#
loop_
_entity.id
_entity.type
_entity.pdbx_description
1 polymer ?
#
loop_
_entity_poly.entity_id
_entity_poly.type
_entity_poly.pdbx_seq_one_letter_code
_entity_poly.pdbx_strand_id
1 'polypeptide(L)'
;MINTLSTTPKMLGQVKIPFDVRGTDLFSKKIAMKLPDVQQGWCCAVEFANGDELRIGRKQILTACMRMYGSGRVQTASRVNVLYVWLKPQELKIAAQVKAHLFGSVTEVQNDQQ
;
A
#
# COMPACT_ATOMS: atom_id res chain seq x y z
N MET A 1 2.10 41.68 -13.09
CA MET A 1 1.24 41.75 -11.89
C MET A 1 0.51 40.43 -11.73
N ILE A 2 0.83 39.64 -10.70
CA ILE A 2 -0.10 38.80 -9.90
C ILE A 2 0.62 38.56 -8.56
N ASN A 3 0.06 39.03 -7.44
CA ASN A 3 0.53 38.67 -6.10
C ASN A 3 -0.69 38.42 -5.21
N THR A 4 -1.11 37.17 -5.13
CA THR A 4 -2.14 36.69 -4.20
C THR A 4 -1.44 35.93 -3.08
N LEU A 5 -1.11 36.63 -2.00
CA LEU A 5 -0.74 36.04 -0.72
C LEU A 5 -2.00 35.89 0.14
N SER A 6 -2.48 34.67 0.37
CA SER A 6 -3.30 34.34 1.55
C SER A 6 -3.48 32.83 1.75
N THR A 7 -2.66 32.27 2.65
CA THR A 7 -2.99 31.33 3.75
C THR A 7 -1.66 30.70 4.15
N THR A 8 -0.79 31.50 4.78
CA THR A 8 0.57 31.03 5.01
C THR A 8 0.55 30.01 6.16
N PRO A 9 0.94 28.75 5.92
CA PRO A 9 0.99 27.72 6.96
C PRO A 9 1.87 28.19 8.12
N LYS A 10 1.39 27.98 9.36
CA LYS A 10 2.13 28.37 10.57
C LYS A 10 2.93 27.19 11.12
N MET A 11 4.24 27.36 11.14
CA MET A 11 5.19 26.42 11.72
C MET A 11 5.07 26.44 13.25
N LEU A 12 4.86 25.27 13.87
CA LEU A 12 4.80 25.11 15.34
C LEU A 12 6.20 25.05 15.99
N GLY A 13 7.27 25.13 15.20
CA GLY A 13 8.66 24.95 15.64
C GLY A 13 9.15 23.52 15.45
N GLN A 14 10.35 23.23 15.97
CA GLN A 14 10.96 21.90 15.89
C GLN A 14 10.46 21.02 17.04
N VAL A 15 9.80 19.90 16.71
CA VAL A 15 9.43 18.83 17.66
C VAL A 15 10.17 17.54 17.30
N LYS A 16 10.48 16.72 18.30
CA LYS A 16 11.14 15.43 18.08
C LYS A 16 10.20 14.51 17.29
N ILE A 17 10.66 13.94 16.17
CA ILE A 17 9.93 12.85 15.48
C ILE A 17 9.81 11.71 16.49
N PRO A 18 8.61 11.29 16.91
CA PRO A 18 8.48 10.15 17.80
C PRO A 18 9.01 8.92 17.05
N PHE A 19 9.91 8.17 17.68
CA PHE A 19 10.72 7.13 17.01
C PHE A 19 9.89 5.92 16.52
N ASP A 20 8.63 5.88 16.94
CA ASP A 20 7.54 4.99 16.59
C ASP A 20 6.69 5.48 15.40
N VAL A 21 6.92 6.68 14.86
CA VAL A 21 6.20 7.19 13.68
C VAL A 21 6.84 6.67 12.38
N ARG A 22 6.85 5.35 12.23
CA ARG A 22 6.52 4.71 10.96
C ARG A 22 5.05 4.36 11.06
N GLY A 23 4.22 4.92 10.19
CA GLY A 23 2.80 4.56 10.10
C GLY A 23 2.67 3.05 9.98
N THR A 24 2.32 2.42 11.11
CA THR A 24 2.14 0.99 11.29
C THR A 24 0.94 0.58 10.49
N ASP A 25 1.23 0.11 9.29
CA ASP A 25 0.27 -0.58 8.49
C ASP A 25 0.99 -1.83 7.96
N LEU A 26 1.52 -2.60 8.92
CA LEU A 26 2.22 -3.86 8.66
C LEU A 26 1.32 -4.77 7.82
N PHE A 27 0.03 -4.85 8.14
CA PHE A 27 -0.89 -5.69 7.40
C PHE A 27 -1.23 -5.09 6.02
N SER A 28 -1.51 -3.79 5.92
CA SER A 28 -1.92 -3.17 4.66
C SER A 28 -0.78 -3.13 3.63
N LYS A 29 0.46 -2.90 4.09
CA LYS A 29 1.67 -3.03 3.28
C LYS A 29 1.93 -4.48 2.88
N LYS A 30 1.76 -5.46 3.78
CA LYS A 30 1.87 -6.89 3.44
C LYS A 30 0.87 -7.28 2.35
N ILE A 31 -0.38 -6.83 2.44
CA ILE A 31 -1.39 -7.06 1.42
C ILE A 31 -0.95 -6.43 0.11
N ALA A 32 -0.58 -5.15 0.12
CA ALA A 32 -0.12 -4.44 -1.07
C ALA A 32 1.04 -5.21 -1.76
N MET A 33 2.08 -5.62 -1.02
CA MET A 33 3.22 -6.37 -1.56
C MET A 33 2.86 -7.76 -2.12
N LYS A 34 1.74 -8.35 -1.69
CA LYS A 34 1.25 -9.65 -2.16
C LYS A 34 0.38 -9.52 -3.41
N LEU A 35 -0.24 -8.37 -3.66
CA LEU A 35 -1.13 -8.17 -4.80
C LEU A 35 -0.50 -8.49 -6.17
N PRO A 36 0.78 -8.18 -6.46
CA PRO A 36 1.41 -8.56 -7.72
C PRO A 36 1.54 -10.07 -7.95
N ASP A 37 1.53 -10.86 -6.86
CA ASP A 37 1.62 -12.32 -6.92
C ASP A 37 0.24 -12.97 -7.06
N VAL A 38 -0.83 -12.19 -6.92
CA VAL A 38 -2.21 -12.67 -7.12
C VAL A 38 -2.44 -12.83 -8.62
N GLN A 39 -2.81 -14.05 -9.02
CA GLN A 39 -3.09 -14.38 -10.41
C GLN A 39 -4.24 -13.53 -10.96
N GLN A 40 -4.20 -13.25 -12.27
CA GLN A 40 -5.29 -12.54 -12.93
C GLN A 40 -6.63 -13.27 -12.74
N GLY A 41 -7.68 -12.53 -12.38
CA GLY A 41 -9.00 -13.09 -12.07
C GLY A 41 -9.16 -13.56 -10.63
N TRP A 42 -8.10 -13.47 -9.81
CA TRP A 42 -8.12 -13.78 -8.38
C TRP A 42 -8.03 -12.51 -7.54
N CYS A 43 -8.35 -12.63 -6.25
CA CYS A 43 -8.25 -11.53 -5.30
C CYS A 43 -7.67 -12.00 -3.96
N CYS A 44 -7.09 -11.06 -3.22
CA CYS A 44 -6.73 -11.26 -1.82
C CYS A 44 -7.95 -10.96 -0.94
N ALA A 45 -8.41 -11.96 -0.19
CA ALA A 45 -9.49 -11.80 0.80
C ALA A 45 -8.90 -11.51 2.18
N VAL A 46 -9.47 -10.53 2.88
CA VAL A 46 -9.05 -10.09 4.21
C VAL A 46 -10.30 -9.98 5.08
N GLU A 47 -10.38 -10.82 6.10
CA GLU A 47 -11.46 -10.79 7.07
C GLU A 47 -11.15 -9.82 8.21
N PHE A 48 -12.17 -9.08 8.63
CA PHE A 48 -12.13 -8.14 9.75
C PHE A 48 -13.14 -8.58 10.81
N ALA A 49 -12.98 -8.12 12.05
CA ALA A 49 -13.91 -8.48 13.11
C ALA A 49 -15.32 -7.93 12.87
N ASN A 50 -15.42 -6.76 12.21
CA ASN A 50 -16.68 -6.06 11.97
C ASN A 50 -16.57 -5.09 10.77
N GLY A 51 -17.70 -4.49 10.40
CA GLY A 51 -17.80 -3.57 9.27
C GLY A 51 -17.04 -2.24 9.44
N ASP A 52 -16.82 -1.79 10.67
CA ASP A 52 -16.09 -0.53 10.93
C ASP A 52 -14.59 -0.74 10.76
N GLU A 53 -14.04 -1.83 11.30
CA GLU A 53 -12.67 -2.25 11.04
C GLU A 53 -12.42 -2.51 9.55
N LEU A 54 -13.38 -3.11 8.84
CA LEU A 54 -13.29 -3.27 7.39
C LEU A 54 -13.18 -1.91 6.68
N ARG A 55 -13.97 -0.90 7.11
CA ARG A 55 -13.93 0.44 6.50
C ARG A 55 -12.58 1.12 6.72
N ILE A 56 -12.01 0.98 7.92
CA ILE A 56 -10.69 1.51 8.27
C ILE A 56 -9.60 0.76 7.49
N GLY A 57 -9.64 -0.56 7.54
CA GLY A 57 -8.68 -1.44 6.87
C GLY A 57 -8.67 -1.25 5.36
N ARG A 58 -9.84 -1.05 4.73
CA ARG A 58 -9.94 -0.69 3.31
C ARG A 58 -9.17 0.59 3.00
N LYS A 59 -9.37 1.64 3.80
CA LYS A 59 -8.67 2.93 3.60
C LYS A 59 -7.16 2.74 3.73
N GLN A 60 -6.73 2.03 4.77
CA GLN A 60 -5.33 1.66 5.03
C GLN A 60 -4.69 0.92 3.84
N ILE A 61 -5.35 -0.14 3.34
CA ILE A 61 -4.89 -0.91 2.17
C ILE A 61 -4.84 -0.05 0.92
N LEU A 62 -5.89 0.73 0.63
CA LEU A 62 -5.92 1.60 -0.55
C LEU A 62 -4.84 2.68 -0.48
N THR A 63 -4.60 3.27 0.69
CA THR A 63 -3.52 4.25 0.88
C THR A 63 -2.14 3.60 0.69
N ALA A 64 -1.91 2.42 1.25
CA ALA A 64 -0.65 1.69 1.05
C ALA A 64 -0.43 1.32 -0.43
N CYS A 65 -1.47 0.83 -1.09
CA CYS A 65 -1.43 0.51 -2.53
C CYS A 65 -1.20 1.75 -3.38
N MET A 66 -1.84 2.88 -3.06
CA MET A 66 -1.66 4.15 -3.78
C MET A 66 -0.23 4.67 -3.64
N ARG A 67 0.35 4.56 -2.44
CA ARG A 67 1.76 4.93 -2.21
C ARG A 67 2.73 4.03 -2.96
N MET A 68 2.39 2.75 -3.12
CA MET A 68 3.28 1.78 -3.76
C MET A 68 3.17 1.82 -5.28
N TYR A 69 1.95 1.73 -5.81
CA TYR A 69 1.69 1.56 -7.24
C TYR A 69 1.17 2.84 -7.92
N GLY A 70 0.65 3.80 -7.17
CA GLY A 70 -0.09 4.96 -7.70
C GLY A 70 -1.61 4.79 -7.62
N SER A 71 -2.34 5.87 -7.90
CA SER A 71 -3.81 5.90 -7.77
C SER A 71 -4.52 5.08 -8.86
N GLY A 72 -5.71 4.55 -8.54
CA GLY A 72 -6.61 3.94 -9.52
C GLY A 72 -6.24 2.53 -10.02
N ARG A 73 -5.16 1.92 -9.51
CA ARG A 73 -4.68 0.60 -9.99
C ARG A 73 -5.26 -0.61 -9.26
N VAL A 74 -5.68 -0.42 -8.02
CA VAL A 74 -6.28 -1.45 -7.16
C VAL A 74 -7.80 -1.29 -7.13
N GLN A 75 -8.51 -2.41 -7.12
CA GLN A 75 -9.94 -2.49 -6.90
C GLN A 75 -10.23 -3.21 -5.59
N THR A 76 -11.35 -2.84 -4.98
CA THR A 76 -11.84 -3.48 -3.76
C THR A 76 -13.33 -3.74 -3.83
N ALA A 77 -13.77 -4.87 -3.31
CA ALA A 77 -15.16 -5.16 -3.01
C ALA A 77 -15.27 -5.68 -1.57
N SER A 78 -16.47 -5.71 -0.99
CA SER A 78 -16.69 -6.30 0.32
C SER A 78 -17.97 -7.08 0.39
N ARG A 79 -17.97 -8.12 1.23
CA ARG A 79 -19.16 -8.86 1.61
C ARG A 79 -19.09 -9.14 3.11
N VAL A 80 -20.10 -8.70 3.86
CA VAL A 80 -20.12 -8.76 5.33
C VAL A 80 -18.84 -8.10 5.89
N ASN A 81 -17.98 -8.86 6.57
CA ASN A 81 -16.73 -8.36 7.17
C ASN A 81 -15.49 -8.79 6.38
N VAL A 82 -15.65 -9.25 5.13
CA VAL A 82 -14.54 -9.64 4.26
C VAL A 82 -14.34 -8.59 3.17
N LEU A 83 -13.11 -8.10 3.06
CA LEU A 83 -12.64 -7.22 1.99
C LEU A 83 -11.87 -8.04 0.95
N TYR A 84 -12.27 -7.91 -0.31
CA TYR A 84 -11.57 -8.47 -1.46
C TYR A 84 -10.77 -7.37 -2.13
N VAL A 85 -9.50 -7.62 -2.41
CA VAL A 85 -8.56 -6.64 -2.98
C VAL A 85 -7.81 -7.28 -4.14
N TRP A 86 -7.78 -6.63 -5.30
CA TRP A 86 -7.04 -7.11 -6.47
C TRP A 86 -6.51 -5.96 -7.32
N LEU A 87 -5.49 -6.23 -8.12
CA LEU A 87 -5.03 -5.31 -9.16
C LEU A 87 -5.91 -5.46 -10.39
N LYS A 88 -6.20 -4.34 -11.06
CA LYS A 88 -6.84 -4.41 -12.37
C LYS A 88 -5.94 -5.20 -13.34
N PRO A 89 -6.48 -6.01 -14.26
CA PRO A 89 -5.67 -6.88 -15.13
C PRO A 89 -4.53 -6.16 -15.86
N GLN A 90 -4.78 -4.95 -16.35
CA GLN A 90 -3.80 -4.13 -17.06
C GLN A 90 -2.65 -3.61 -16.17
N GLU A 91 -2.80 -3.66 -14.84
CA GLU A 91 -1.85 -3.09 -13.88
C GLU A 91 -0.87 -4.13 -13.32
N LEU A 92 -1.12 -5.42 -13.54
CA LEU A 92 -0.30 -6.51 -12.99
C LEU A 92 1.17 -6.40 -13.38
N LYS A 93 1.46 -6.12 -14.66
CA LYS A 93 2.84 -5.96 -15.16
C LYS A 93 3.58 -4.81 -14.47
N ILE A 94 2.91 -3.67 -14.30
CA ILE A 94 3.52 -2.48 -13.69
C ILE A 94 3.72 -2.71 -12.19
N ALA A 95 2.75 -3.32 -11.51
CA ALA A 95 2.87 -3.62 -10.08
C ALA A 95 4.00 -4.61 -9.79
N ALA A 96 4.21 -5.61 -10.66
CA ALA A 96 5.34 -6.53 -10.58
C ALA A 96 6.69 -5.80 -10.78
N GLN A 97 6.78 -4.90 -11.76
CA GLN A 97 7.97 -4.07 -11.97
C GLN A 97 8.27 -3.15 -10.79
N VAL A 98 7.25 -2.50 -10.22
CA VAL A 98 7.38 -1.66 -9.03
C VAL A 98 7.85 -2.48 -7.84
N LYS A 99 7.31 -3.68 -7.62
CA LYS A 99 7.75 -4.59 -6.56
C LYS A 99 9.22 -4.98 -6.77
N ALA A 100 9.60 -5.34 -8.00
CA ALA A 100 10.99 -5.65 -8.33
C ALA A 100 11.92 -4.46 -8.10
N HIS A 101 11.53 -3.23 -8.48
CA HIS A 101 12.37 -2.04 -8.29
C HIS A 101 12.48 -1.59 -6.82
N LEU A 102 11.39 -1.69 -6.04
CA LEU A 102 11.37 -1.29 -4.64
C LEU A 102 12.01 -2.35 -3.70
N PHE A 103 12.03 -3.62 -4.12
CA PHE A 103 12.37 -4.75 -3.23
C PHE A 103 13.32 -5.80 -3.83
N GLY A 104 13.83 -5.63 -5.05
CA GLY A 104 14.91 -6.44 -5.64
C GLY A 104 16.00 -5.52 -6.19
N SER A 105 17.28 -5.75 -5.96
CA SER A 105 18.00 -7.03 -5.87
C SER A 105 18.14 -7.61 -4.46
N VAL A 106 17.42 -8.69 -4.16
CA VAL A 106 17.89 -9.69 -3.19
C VAL A 106 18.42 -10.83 -4.03
N THR A 107 19.70 -10.74 -4.39
CA THR A 107 20.43 -11.90 -4.89
C THR A 107 20.51 -12.86 -3.70
N GLU A 108 19.82 -13.99 -3.77
CA GLU A 108 20.13 -15.12 -2.91
C GLU A 108 21.60 -15.46 -3.17
N VAL A 109 22.46 -15.16 -2.20
CA VAL A 109 23.83 -15.66 -2.21
C VAL A 109 23.70 -17.15 -1.90
N GLN A 110 23.63 -17.97 -2.95
CA GLN A 110 24.00 -19.38 -2.85
C GLN A 110 25.48 -19.40 -2.47
N ASN A 111 25.74 -19.58 -1.17
CA ASN A 111 27.05 -20.04 -0.71
C ASN A 111 27.16 -21.53 -1.09
N ASP A 112 27.54 -21.78 -2.33
CA ASP A 112 28.34 -22.94 -2.66
C ASP A 112 29.75 -22.69 -2.11
N GLN A 113 30.07 -23.27 -0.97
CA GLN A 113 31.46 -23.44 -0.55
C GLN A 113 31.65 -24.87 -0.02
N GLN A 114 32.17 -25.69 -0.95
CA GLN A 114 33.20 -26.74 -0.84
C GLN A 114 32.98 -27.91 0.11
#